data_AF-A0A818DJL2-F1
#
_entry.id   AF-A0A818DJL2-F1
#
_cell.length_a   1.000
_cell.length_b   1.000
_cell.length_c   1.000
_cell.angle_alpha   90.00
_cell.angle_beta   90.00
_cell.angle_gamma   90.00
#
_symmetry.space_group_name_H-M   'P 1'
#
loop_
_entity.id
_entity.type
_entity.pdbx_description
1 polymer ?
#
loop_
_entity_poly.entity_id
_entity_poly.type
_entity_poly.pdbx_seq_one_letter_code
_entity_poly.pdbx_strand_id
1 'polypeptide(L)'
;MLGHATADIIGRHKLDSLKSDGIDLCRDNPNVNKAVETMIDKELRSEREKKTGRAPANGLVSIGSCPLHVIHNAFKHGFTQNEWQVEDILYEFWFFFSRSSARREDYLSAVESIGDGVGRFMKRFVITRWIEVGPVIERVIDQWSILKEYFLVYLPKINKNIINNDRWKRIKNQLDQQQTFVRFQFVLYVYRHIFSKPLTWLQQSEPLVHMLFEECSDLFRNVLISFIKDDLIMNKTVKQLFSIALNSQANQKPDSKLEIGETTRNELKEMSTNDKATFFSNVRFIYLSISVSIHQ
;
A
#
# COMPACT_ATOMS: atom_id res chain seq x y z
N MET A 1 -1.78 26.43 4.89
CA MET A 1 -1.42 25.45 5.94
C MET A 1 -2.59 25.38 6.92
N LEU A 2 -3.31 24.26 6.98
CA LEU A 2 -4.56 24.09 7.75
C LEU A 2 -4.37 23.21 9.02
N GLY A 3 -3.14 23.13 9.56
CA GLY A 3 -2.79 22.17 10.62
C GLY A 3 -3.59 22.31 11.93
N HIS A 4 -4.25 23.45 12.16
CA HIS A 4 -5.14 23.72 13.29
C HIS A 4 -6.55 24.14 12.86
N ALA A 5 -6.90 23.93 11.60
CA ALA A 5 -8.20 24.35 11.10
C ALA A 5 -9.31 23.46 11.67
N THR A 6 -10.28 24.09 12.33
CA THR A 6 -11.50 23.43 12.78
C THR A 6 -12.42 23.15 11.60
N ALA A 7 -13.38 22.24 11.78
CA ALA A 7 -14.40 21.96 10.78
C ALA A 7 -15.13 23.25 10.34
N ASP A 8 -15.34 24.18 11.27
CA ASP A 8 -15.98 25.47 11.00
C ASP A 8 -15.17 26.35 10.02
N ILE A 9 -13.85 26.45 10.22
CA ILE A 9 -12.96 27.23 9.34
C ILE A 9 -12.95 26.62 7.93
N ILE A 10 -12.83 25.30 7.83
CA ILE A 10 -12.80 24.59 6.55
C ILE A 10 -14.16 24.69 5.84
N GLY A 11 -15.26 24.56 6.60
CA GLY A 11 -16.62 24.65 6.10
C GLY A 11 -16.93 26.01 5.49
N ARG A 12 -16.58 27.10 6.19
CA ARG A 12 -16.78 28.48 5.70
C ARG A 12 -16.02 28.73 4.39
N HIS A 13 -14.74 28.37 4.32
CA HIS A 13 -13.96 28.51 3.09
C HIS A 13 -14.53 27.72 1.91
N LYS A 14 -15.04 26.51 2.16
CA LYS A 14 -15.70 25.72 1.12
C LYS A 14 -16.98 26.41 0.69
N LEU A 15 -17.88 26.77 1.61
CA LEU A 15 -19.14 27.46 1.33
C LEU A 15 -18.95 28.75 0.49
N ASP A 16 -17.97 29.58 0.83
CA ASP A 16 -17.64 30.79 0.08
C ASP A 16 -17.26 30.51 -1.39
N SER A 17 -16.75 29.30 -1.66
CA SER A 17 -16.35 28.82 -2.98
C SER A 17 -17.49 28.13 -3.74
N LEU A 18 -18.55 27.68 -3.06
CA LEU A 18 -19.69 26.97 -3.64
C LEU A 18 -20.72 27.99 -4.17
N LYS A 19 -20.46 28.58 -5.34
CA LYS A 19 -21.40 29.50 -6.03
C LYS A 19 -22.30 28.83 -7.09
N SER A 20 -22.26 27.50 -7.23
CA SER A 20 -23.00 26.77 -8.26
C SER A 20 -23.79 25.60 -7.69
N ASP A 21 -25.00 25.37 -8.21
CA ASP A 21 -25.88 24.27 -7.80
C ASP A 21 -25.30 22.89 -8.20
N GLY A 22 -25.43 21.92 -7.29
CA GLY A 22 -25.14 20.49 -7.55
C GLY A 22 -23.69 20.06 -7.29
N ILE A 23 -23.26 20.06 -6.02
CA ILE A 23 -21.88 19.73 -5.64
C ILE A 23 -21.87 18.46 -4.78
N ASP A 24 -20.99 17.52 -5.11
CA ASP A 24 -20.59 16.41 -4.25
C ASP A 24 -19.25 16.75 -3.57
N LEU A 25 -19.10 16.32 -2.32
CA LEU A 25 -17.89 16.53 -1.51
C LEU A 25 -17.20 15.19 -1.26
N CYS A 26 -16.40 14.75 -2.23
CA CYS A 26 -15.46 13.67 -1.97
C CYS A 26 -14.43 14.11 -0.91
N ARG A 27 -14.22 13.25 0.09
CA ARG A 27 -13.45 13.52 1.31
C ARG A 27 -12.59 12.32 1.69
N ASP A 28 -11.44 12.59 2.30
CA ASP A 28 -10.69 11.57 3.05
C ASP A 28 -11.40 11.25 4.38
N ASN A 29 -10.96 10.18 5.06
CA ASN A 29 -11.64 9.63 6.23
C ASN A 29 -11.59 10.43 7.57
N PRO A 30 -10.73 11.44 7.81
CA PRO A 30 -10.71 12.14 9.10
C PRO A 30 -12.07 12.68 9.55
N ASN A 31 -12.35 12.57 10.85
CA ASN A 31 -13.62 12.99 11.46
C ASN A 31 -13.94 14.47 11.21
N VAL A 32 -12.92 15.34 11.22
CA VAL A 32 -13.06 16.78 10.94
C VAL A 32 -13.74 17.01 9.60
N ASN A 33 -13.30 16.30 8.57
CA ASN A 33 -13.87 16.49 7.24
C ASN A 33 -15.33 15.97 7.20
N LYS A 34 -15.72 15.02 8.06
CA LYS A 34 -17.08 14.42 8.07
C LYS A 34 -18.05 15.41 8.68
N ALA A 35 -17.59 16.07 9.73
CA ALA A 35 -18.26 17.21 10.32
C ALA A 35 -18.41 18.36 9.31
N VAL A 36 -17.37 18.67 8.51
CA VAL A 36 -17.46 19.68 7.43
C VAL A 36 -18.56 19.33 6.43
N GLU A 37 -18.60 18.10 5.92
CA GLU A 37 -19.64 17.66 4.99
C GLU A 37 -21.04 17.80 5.61
N THR A 38 -21.20 17.39 6.87
CA THR A 38 -22.47 17.52 7.61
C THR A 38 -22.88 18.98 7.79
N MET A 39 -21.91 19.87 8.08
CA MET A 39 -22.14 21.31 8.21
C MET A 39 -22.60 21.92 6.87
N ILE A 40 -21.92 21.57 5.77
CA ILE A 40 -22.28 22.07 4.44
C ILE A 40 -23.65 21.54 4.00
N ASP A 41 -23.94 20.24 4.22
CA ASP A 41 -25.25 19.66 3.93
C ASP A 41 -26.38 20.38 4.67
N LYS A 42 -26.17 20.66 5.96
CA LYS A 42 -27.13 21.40 6.79
C LYS A 42 -27.39 22.81 6.26
N GLU A 43 -26.33 23.53 5.91
CA GLU A 43 -26.43 24.90 5.40
C GLU A 43 -27.16 24.93 4.05
N LEU A 44 -26.80 24.03 3.12
CA LEU A 44 -27.44 23.92 1.81
C LEU A 44 -28.94 23.62 1.92
N ARG A 45 -29.32 22.72 2.84
CA ARG A 45 -30.73 22.42 3.12
C ARG A 45 -31.47 23.65 3.66
N SER A 46 -30.86 24.37 4.60
CA SER A 46 -31.46 25.58 5.19
C SER A 46 -31.67 26.68 4.15
N GLU A 47 -30.66 26.97 3.32
CA GLU A 47 -30.77 27.99 2.27
C GLU A 47 -31.83 27.64 1.22
N ARG A 48 -31.94 26.36 0.86
CA ARG A 48 -32.97 25.91 -0.10
C ARG A 48 -34.37 26.01 0.48
N GLU A 49 -34.55 25.68 1.75
CA GLU A 49 -35.81 25.85 2.47
C GLU A 49 -36.23 27.33 2.51
N LYS A 50 -35.30 28.24 2.88
CA LYS A 50 -35.54 29.69 2.85
C LYS A 50 -35.98 30.19 1.47
N LYS A 51 -35.35 29.71 0.39
CA LYS A 51 -35.65 30.14 -0.98
C LYS A 51 -36.95 29.57 -1.54
N THR A 52 -37.28 28.33 -1.21
CA THR A 52 -38.39 27.60 -1.87
C THR A 52 -39.65 27.48 -1.03
N GLY A 53 -39.56 27.75 0.29
CA GLY A 53 -40.68 27.60 1.24
C GLY A 53 -41.17 26.15 1.39
N ARG A 54 -40.44 25.19 0.84
CA ARG A 54 -40.75 23.75 0.89
C ARG A 54 -39.78 23.07 1.85
N ALA A 55 -40.27 22.00 2.51
CA ALA A 55 -39.42 21.13 3.32
C ALA A 55 -38.17 20.68 2.53
N PRO A 56 -37.00 20.54 3.18
CA PRO A 56 -35.70 20.39 2.51
C PRO A 56 -35.63 19.10 1.68
N ALA A 57 -35.99 19.19 0.41
CA ALA A 57 -36.09 18.04 -0.49
C ALA A 57 -34.75 17.75 -1.18
N ASN A 58 -33.80 17.21 -0.42
CA ASN A 58 -32.46 16.72 -0.83
C ASN A 58 -31.33 17.73 -0.62
N GLY A 59 -30.35 17.32 0.18
CA GLY A 59 -29.08 18.01 0.38
C GLY A 59 -27.97 17.39 -0.49
N LEU A 60 -26.75 17.31 0.03
CA LEU A 60 -25.61 16.68 -0.63
C LEU A 60 -25.88 15.19 -0.89
N VAL A 61 -25.48 14.74 -2.07
CA VAL A 61 -25.36 13.30 -2.38
C VAL A 61 -24.00 12.86 -1.89
N SER A 62 -23.94 12.15 -0.76
CA SER A 62 -22.68 11.64 -0.22
C SER A 62 -22.30 10.34 -0.93
N ILE A 63 -21.16 10.36 -1.63
CA ILE A 63 -20.58 9.18 -2.29
C ILE A 63 -19.70 8.38 -1.32
N GLY A 64 -19.57 8.85 -0.08
CA GLY A 64 -18.79 8.23 0.98
C GLY A 64 -17.36 8.77 1.07
N SER A 65 -16.48 8.00 1.69
CA SER A 65 -15.08 8.38 1.84
C SER A 65 -14.23 7.92 0.65
N CYS A 66 -13.08 8.56 0.51
CA CYS A 66 -12.11 8.32 -0.54
C CYS A 66 -11.70 6.84 -0.61
N PRO A 67 -12.06 6.11 -1.68
CA PRO A 67 -11.73 4.68 -1.83
C PRO A 67 -10.23 4.41 -1.83
N LEU A 68 -9.43 5.39 -2.28
CA LEU A 68 -7.97 5.32 -2.25
C LEU A 68 -7.43 5.12 -0.82
N HIS A 69 -8.06 5.74 0.19
CA HIS A 69 -7.67 5.53 1.59
C HIS A 69 -8.00 4.11 2.08
N VAL A 70 -9.14 3.55 1.67
CA VAL A 70 -9.53 2.18 2.02
C VAL A 70 -8.50 1.19 1.46
N ILE A 71 -8.15 1.31 0.17
CA ILE A 71 -7.18 0.40 -0.45
C ILE A 71 -5.77 0.57 0.11
N HIS A 72 -5.34 1.80 0.43
CA HIS A 72 -4.05 2.04 1.10
C HIS A 72 -3.98 1.35 2.45
N ASN A 73 -5.05 1.46 3.25
CA ASN A 73 -5.13 0.82 4.56
C ASN A 73 -5.21 -0.70 4.44
N ALA A 74 -5.94 -1.23 3.44
CA ALA A 74 -6.01 -2.66 3.22
C ALA A 74 -4.64 -3.26 2.87
N PHE A 75 -3.92 -2.65 1.93
CA PHE A 75 -2.55 -3.06 1.59
C PHE A 75 -1.64 -2.99 2.83
N LYS A 76 -1.70 -1.87 3.57
CA LYS A 76 -0.94 -1.67 4.81
C LYS A 76 -1.21 -2.79 5.81
N HIS A 77 -2.48 -3.04 6.16
CA HIS A 77 -2.86 -4.05 7.13
C HIS A 77 -2.38 -5.45 6.75
N GLY A 78 -2.37 -5.79 5.45
CA GLY A 78 -1.78 -7.03 4.98
C GLY A 78 -0.33 -7.21 5.44
N PHE A 79 0.49 -6.17 5.30
CA PHE A 79 1.94 -6.28 5.50
C PHE A 79 2.45 -5.84 6.88
N THR A 80 1.71 -5.00 7.63
CA THR A 80 2.15 -4.53 8.96
C THR A 80 1.71 -5.42 10.12
N GLN A 81 0.79 -6.36 9.87
CA GLN A 81 0.27 -7.25 10.91
C GLN A 81 1.10 -8.55 11.05
N ASN A 82 2.15 -8.70 10.23
CA ASN A 82 3.07 -9.82 10.27
C ASN A 82 4.48 -9.35 10.68
N GLU A 83 5.38 -10.29 10.94
CA GLU A 83 6.74 -10.00 11.46
C GLU A 83 7.73 -9.51 10.40
N TRP A 84 7.30 -9.21 9.16
CA TRP A 84 8.23 -8.94 8.07
C TRP A 84 8.90 -7.56 8.16
N GLN A 85 8.28 -6.59 8.84
CA GLN A 85 8.81 -5.23 9.06
C GLN A 85 9.37 -4.58 7.77
N VAL A 86 8.62 -4.74 6.67
CA VAL A 86 9.03 -4.30 5.32
C VAL A 86 9.30 -2.80 5.29
N GLU A 87 8.47 -2.02 5.97
CA GLU A 87 8.58 -0.57 6.10
C GLU A 87 9.90 -0.12 6.72
N ASP A 88 10.36 -0.83 7.76
CA ASP A 88 11.51 -0.43 8.56
C ASP A 88 12.78 -0.58 7.73
N ILE A 89 12.93 -1.71 7.02
CA ILE A 89 14.09 -1.94 6.18
C ILE A 89 14.10 -1.03 4.94
N LEU A 90 12.96 -0.79 4.29
CA LEU A 90 12.87 0.17 3.19
C LEU A 90 13.23 1.59 3.65
N TYR A 91 12.78 1.97 4.85
CA TYR A 91 13.14 3.25 5.45
C TYR A 91 14.64 3.32 5.76
N GLU A 92 15.24 2.29 6.34
CA GLU A 92 16.68 2.26 6.67
C GLU A 92 17.56 2.38 5.42
N PHE A 93 17.20 1.70 4.32
CA PHE A 93 17.90 1.84 3.04
C PHE A 93 17.89 3.29 2.55
N TRP A 94 16.72 3.94 2.52
CA TRP A 94 16.64 5.35 2.12
C TRP A 94 17.38 6.27 3.10
N PHE A 95 17.13 6.10 4.41
CA PHE A 95 17.61 6.99 5.44
C PHE A 95 19.14 7.01 5.48
N PHE A 96 19.78 5.83 5.34
CA PHE A 96 21.24 5.70 5.34
C PHE A 96 21.92 6.64 4.33
N PHE A 97 21.36 6.78 3.13
CA PHE A 97 21.88 7.63 2.05
C PHE A 97 21.30 9.04 2.02
N SER A 98 20.14 9.26 2.64
CA SER A 98 19.37 10.51 2.48
C SER A 98 20.11 11.77 2.92
N ARG A 99 20.98 11.67 3.94
CA ARG A 99 21.64 12.82 4.59
C ARG A 99 23.16 12.82 4.50
N SER A 100 23.76 12.06 3.58
CA SER A 100 25.22 12.00 3.45
C SER A 100 25.63 11.91 1.99
N SER A 101 26.26 12.96 1.49
CA SER A 101 26.89 12.99 0.16
C SER A 101 28.02 11.96 0.07
N ALA A 102 28.88 11.88 1.10
CA ALA A 102 29.97 10.92 1.17
C ALA A 102 29.49 9.47 1.00
N ARG A 103 28.42 9.05 1.69
CA ARG A 103 27.86 7.70 1.52
C ARG A 103 27.31 7.44 0.12
N ARG A 104 26.79 8.48 -0.55
CA ARG A 104 26.28 8.37 -1.92
C ARG A 104 27.42 8.22 -2.92
N GLU A 105 28.50 8.96 -2.73
CA GLU A 105 29.73 8.83 -3.51
C GLU A 105 30.35 7.44 -3.32
N ASP A 106 30.52 7.00 -2.07
CA ASP A 106 30.96 5.65 -1.72
C ASP A 106 30.11 4.55 -2.39
N TYR A 107 28.78 4.75 -2.45
CA TYR A 107 27.87 3.82 -3.11
C TYR A 107 28.11 3.75 -4.61
N LEU A 108 28.37 4.89 -5.27
CA LEU A 108 28.71 4.92 -6.69
C LEU A 108 30.06 4.25 -6.96
N SER A 109 31.05 4.42 -6.09
CA SER A 109 32.32 3.67 -6.18
C SER A 109 32.10 2.15 -6.10
N ALA A 110 31.20 1.69 -5.23
CA ALA A 110 30.83 0.27 -5.15
C ALA A 110 30.10 -0.21 -6.42
N VAL A 111 29.24 0.62 -7.01
CA VAL A 111 28.57 0.33 -8.29
C VAL A 111 29.59 0.15 -9.42
N GLU A 112 30.55 1.08 -9.54
CA GLU A 112 31.62 1.02 -10.54
C GLU A 112 32.44 -0.27 -10.40
N SER A 113 32.70 -0.70 -9.16
CA SER A 113 33.47 -1.93 -8.92
C SER A 113 32.80 -3.23 -9.40
N ILE A 114 31.46 -3.23 -9.53
CA ILE A 114 30.68 -4.37 -10.04
C ILE A 114 30.67 -4.41 -11.58
N GLY A 115 30.94 -3.28 -12.24
CA GLY A 115 31.20 -3.19 -13.68
C GLY A 115 29.98 -3.20 -14.60
N ASP A 116 28.81 -3.67 -14.15
CA ASP A 116 27.57 -3.77 -14.95
C ASP A 116 26.33 -3.09 -14.32
N GLY A 117 26.47 -2.51 -13.13
CA GLY A 117 25.38 -1.89 -12.39
C GLY A 117 25.11 -0.43 -12.76
N VAL A 118 23.85 -0.03 -12.90
CA VAL A 118 23.45 1.40 -12.88
C VAL A 118 23.00 1.74 -11.47
N GLY A 119 23.88 2.39 -10.72
CA GLY A 119 23.62 2.87 -9.36
C GLY A 119 22.58 3.98 -9.36
N ARG A 120 21.51 3.79 -8.58
CA ARG A 120 20.45 4.79 -8.42
C ARG A 120 20.08 4.91 -6.95
N PHE A 121 19.95 6.14 -6.45
CA PHE A 121 19.64 6.31 -5.03
C PHE A 121 18.29 5.72 -4.63
N MET A 122 18.22 5.25 -3.38
CA MET A 122 17.03 4.64 -2.80
C MET A 122 15.90 5.66 -2.71
N LYS A 123 14.67 5.23 -3.00
CA LYS A 123 13.48 6.08 -2.90
C LYS A 123 12.96 6.08 -1.46
N ARG A 124 12.38 7.19 -1.03
CA ARG A 124 11.76 7.29 0.29
C ARG A 124 10.47 6.48 0.32
N PHE A 125 10.36 5.58 1.29
CA PHE A 125 9.07 4.98 1.64
C PHE A 125 8.21 5.96 2.46
N VAL A 126 6.93 6.10 2.08
CA VAL A 126 5.97 7.00 2.74
C VAL A 126 4.92 6.16 3.46
N ILE A 127 4.98 6.13 4.79
CA ILE A 127 4.14 5.26 5.64
C ILE A 127 2.63 5.53 5.55
N THR A 128 2.23 6.72 5.06
CA THR A 128 0.82 7.07 4.86
C THR A 128 0.30 6.67 3.48
N ARG A 129 1.17 6.23 2.55
CA ARG A 129 0.82 5.91 1.16
C ARG A 129 1.36 4.55 0.75
N TRP A 130 0.87 3.50 1.42
CA TRP A 130 1.44 2.15 1.31
C TRP A 130 1.48 1.57 -0.11
N ILE A 131 0.46 1.76 -0.93
CA ILE A 131 0.46 1.24 -2.31
C ILE A 131 1.53 1.95 -3.17
N GLU A 132 1.96 3.16 -2.84
CA GLU A 132 3.08 3.83 -3.53
C GLU A 132 4.45 3.18 -3.22
N VAL A 133 4.48 2.06 -2.49
CA VAL A 133 5.69 1.27 -2.20
C VAL A 133 6.29 0.62 -3.45
N GLY A 134 5.51 0.36 -4.49
CA GLY A 134 5.94 -0.39 -5.68
C GLY A 134 7.27 0.09 -6.26
N PRO A 135 7.39 1.37 -6.66
CA PRO A 135 8.65 1.92 -7.18
C PRO A 135 9.81 1.95 -6.17
N VAL A 136 9.52 1.87 -4.86
CA VAL A 136 10.54 1.81 -3.80
C VAL A 136 11.12 0.40 -3.72
N ILE A 137 10.28 -0.62 -3.67
CA ILE A 137 10.70 -2.02 -3.63
C ILE A 137 11.38 -2.44 -4.92
N GLU A 138 10.84 -2.04 -6.08
CA GLU A 138 11.47 -2.26 -7.38
C GLU A 138 12.90 -1.70 -7.41
N ARG A 139 13.11 -0.48 -6.88
CA ARG A 139 14.43 0.13 -6.77
C ARG A 139 15.40 -0.65 -5.87
N VAL A 140 14.89 -1.27 -4.80
CA VAL A 140 15.68 -2.09 -3.88
C VAL A 140 16.03 -3.43 -4.51
N ILE A 141 15.08 -4.09 -5.16
CA ILE A 141 15.28 -5.36 -5.86
C ILE A 141 16.29 -5.21 -7.01
N ASP A 142 16.12 -4.18 -7.85
CA ASP A 142 17.01 -3.90 -8.99
C ASP A 142 18.47 -3.68 -8.57
N GLN A 143 18.70 -3.30 -7.32
CA GLN A 143 20.03 -3.00 -6.79
C GLN A 143 20.40 -3.92 -5.62
N TRP A 144 19.74 -5.07 -5.50
CA TRP A 144 19.96 -5.96 -4.36
C TRP A 144 21.41 -6.45 -4.28
N SER A 145 22.00 -6.85 -5.41
CA SER A 145 23.41 -7.25 -5.50
C SER A 145 24.35 -6.10 -5.10
N ILE A 146 24.10 -4.89 -5.58
CA ILE A 146 24.87 -3.69 -5.26
C ILE A 146 24.74 -3.34 -3.78
N LEU A 147 23.55 -3.44 -3.21
CA LEU A 147 23.31 -3.25 -1.78
C LEU A 147 24.11 -4.25 -0.95
N LYS A 148 24.14 -5.53 -1.35
CA LYS A 148 24.95 -6.55 -0.68
C LYS A 148 26.44 -6.23 -0.78
N GLU A 149 26.96 -5.91 -1.96
CA GLU A 149 28.37 -5.54 -2.13
C GLU A 149 28.72 -4.31 -1.27
N TYR A 150 27.90 -3.27 -1.35
CA TYR A 150 28.14 -2.03 -0.62
C TYR A 150 28.14 -2.23 0.91
N PHE A 151 27.09 -2.85 1.46
CA PHE A 151 26.94 -2.97 2.91
C PHE A 151 27.79 -4.10 3.51
N LEU A 152 27.99 -5.21 2.79
CA LEU A 152 28.66 -6.39 3.33
C LEU A 152 30.15 -6.43 2.99
N VAL A 153 30.60 -5.76 1.92
CA VAL A 153 31.98 -5.83 1.43
C VAL A 153 32.65 -4.45 1.44
N TYR A 154 32.13 -3.46 0.72
CA TYR A 154 32.77 -2.15 0.57
C TYR A 154 32.85 -1.39 1.90
N LEU A 155 31.72 -1.21 2.59
CA LEU A 155 31.66 -0.43 3.84
C LEU A 155 32.60 -0.97 4.94
N PRO A 156 32.64 -2.29 5.24
CA PRO A 156 33.59 -2.84 6.21
C PRO A 156 35.06 -2.67 5.81
N LYS A 157 35.37 -2.65 4.51
CA LYS A 157 36.74 -2.40 4.01
C LYS A 157 37.17 -0.96 4.27
N ILE A 158 36.32 0.03 3.97
CA ILE A 158 36.66 1.45 4.09
C ILE A 158 36.52 2.01 5.52
N ASN A 159 35.65 1.41 6.34
CA ASN A 159 35.41 1.85 7.71
C ASN A 159 35.24 0.64 8.65
N LYS A 160 36.34 0.18 9.25
CA LYS A 160 36.34 -0.95 10.18
C LYS A 160 35.41 -0.75 11.40
N ASN A 161 35.16 0.50 11.81
CA ASN A 161 34.28 0.80 12.94
C ASN A 161 32.78 0.70 12.60
N ILE A 162 32.42 0.55 11.31
CA ILE A 162 31.01 0.42 10.89
C ILE A 162 30.34 -0.81 11.52
N ILE A 163 31.11 -1.85 11.86
CA ILE A 163 30.61 -3.07 12.48
C ILE A 163 29.93 -2.84 13.83
N ASN A 164 30.31 -1.76 14.51
CA ASN A 164 29.72 -1.37 15.80
C ASN A 164 28.44 -0.55 15.64
N ASN A 165 28.13 -0.07 14.43
CA ASN A 165 26.96 0.76 14.16
C ASN A 165 25.68 -0.08 14.11
N ASP A 166 24.72 0.22 14.98
CA ASP A 166 23.49 -0.59 15.09
C ASP A 166 22.59 -0.54 13.85
N ARG A 167 22.56 0.59 13.13
CA ARG A 167 21.83 0.68 11.85
C ARG A 167 22.46 -0.23 10.81
N TRP A 168 23.78 -0.22 10.68
CA TRP A 168 24.47 -1.11 9.77
C TRP A 168 24.22 -2.58 10.13
N LYS A 169 24.25 -2.94 11.41
CA LYS A 169 23.91 -4.31 11.87
C LYS A 169 22.50 -4.73 11.46
N ARG A 170 21.51 -3.84 11.61
CA ARG A 170 20.13 -4.10 11.17
C ARG A 170 20.04 -4.32 9.65
N ILE A 171 20.66 -3.44 8.85
CA ILE A 171 20.67 -3.56 7.39
C ILE A 171 21.40 -4.85 6.96
N LYS A 172 22.58 -5.13 7.53
CA LYS A 172 23.34 -6.36 7.27
C LYS A 172 22.50 -7.60 7.54
N ASN A 173 21.84 -7.68 8.69
CA ASN A 173 21.00 -8.82 9.04
C ASN A 173 19.91 -9.06 7.99
N GLN A 174 19.30 -8.00 7.47
CA GLN A 174 18.28 -8.11 6.43
C GLN A 174 18.85 -8.51 5.06
N LEU A 175 20.07 -8.08 4.72
CA LEU A 175 20.73 -8.45 3.45
C LEU A 175 21.29 -9.88 3.46
N ASP A 176 21.63 -10.41 4.64
CA ASP A 176 22.08 -11.79 4.82
C ASP A 176 20.92 -12.80 4.78
N GLN A 177 19.71 -12.37 5.17
CA GLN A 177 18.51 -13.20 5.18
C GLN A 177 17.90 -13.35 3.78
N GLN A 178 17.94 -14.57 3.23
CA GLN A 178 17.28 -14.88 1.96
C GLN A 178 15.77 -14.58 2.00
N GLN A 179 15.15 -14.76 3.17
CA GLN A 179 13.73 -14.51 3.39
C GLN A 179 13.36 -13.05 3.05
N THR A 180 14.25 -12.09 3.32
CA THR A 180 13.98 -10.67 3.07
C THR A 180 13.80 -10.39 1.57
N PHE A 181 14.65 -10.96 0.72
CA PHE A 181 14.52 -10.79 -0.73
C PHE A 181 13.22 -11.41 -1.26
N VAL A 182 12.90 -12.63 -0.81
CA VAL A 182 11.64 -13.33 -1.17
C VAL A 182 10.41 -12.53 -0.75
N ARG A 183 10.43 -11.93 0.45
CA ARG A 183 9.35 -11.06 0.94
C ARG A 183 9.18 -9.84 0.05
N PHE A 184 10.26 -9.17 -0.36
CA PHE A 184 10.17 -8.05 -1.30
C PHE A 184 9.61 -8.45 -2.65
N GLN A 185 10.01 -9.60 -3.20
CA GLN A 185 9.45 -10.13 -4.45
C GLN A 185 7.93 -10.35 -4.33
N PHE A 186 7.48 -10.92 -3.21
CA PHE A 186 6.06 -11.11 -2.96
C PHE A 186 5.29 -9.80 -2.80
N VAL A 187 5.83 -8.84 -2.03
CA VAL A 187 5.18 -7.52 -1.88
C VAL A 187 5.07 -6.81 -3.23
N LEU A 188 6.13 -6.88 -4.06
CA LEU A 188 6.13 -6.33 -5.41
C LEU A 188 5.11 -7.04 -6.31
N TYR A 189 4.98 -8.37 -6.20
CA TYR A 189 3.95 -9.14 -6.88
C TYR A 189 2.54 -8.65 -6.51
N VAL A 190 2.22 -8.57 -5.21
CA VAL A 190 0.91 -8.10 -4.73
C VAL A 190 0.63 -6.68 -5.23
N TYR A 191 1.61 -5.78 -5.16
CA TYR A 191 1.48 -4.43 -5.72
C TYR A 191 1.17 -4.48 -7.23
N ARG A 192 2.00 -5.15 -8.03
CA ARG A 192 1.87 -5.15 -9.50
C ARG A 192 0.57 -5.79 -9.96
N HIS A 193 0.19 -6.93 -9.38
CA HIS A 193 -0.93 -7.73 -9.88
C HIS A 193 -2.29 -7.35 -9.31
N ILE A 194 -2.35 -6.77 -8.11
CA ILE A 194 -3.63 -6.49 -7.44
C ILE A 194 -3.88 -4.99 -7.32
N PHE A 195 -2.86 -4.19 -6.99
CA PHE A 195 -3.08 -2.80 -6.57
C PHE A 195 -2.62 -1.73 -7.56
N SER A 196 -1.78 -2.06 -8.53
CA SER A 196 -1.26 -1.09 -9.50
C SER A 196 -2.39 -0.45 -10.33
N LYS A 197 -3.27 -1.27 -10.93
CA LYS A 197 -4.43 -0.80 -11.72
C LYS A 197 -5.39 0.04 -10.86
N PRO A 198 -5.89 -0.44 -9.71
CA PRO A 198 -6.78 0.37 -8.87
C PRO A 198 -6.17 1.68 -8.37
N LEU A 199 -4.87 1.69 -8.05
CA LEU A 199 -4.16 2.92 -7.66
C LEU A 199 -4.19 3.95 -8.79
N THR A 200 -3.76 3.56 -10.01
CA THR A 200 -3.73 4.46 -11.15
C THR A 200 -5.13 4.94 -11.52
N TRP A 201 -6.12 4.03 -11.49
CA TRP A 201 -7.51 4.34 -11.80
C TRP A 201 -8.13 5.34 -10.80
N LEU A 202 -7.96 5.13 -9.49
CA LEU A 202 -8.48 6.04 -8.46
C LEU A 202 -7.78 7.41 -8.42
N GLN A 203 -6.63 7.55 -9.10
CA GLN A 203 -5.90 8.81 -9.21
C GLN A 203 -6.23 9.59 -10.50
N GLN A 204 -7.10 9.05 -11.35
CA GLN A 204 -7.58 9.74 -12.55
C GLN A 204 -8.37 11.01 -12.19
N SER A 205 -8.27 12.01 -13.05
CA SER A 205 -8.96 13.30 -12.88
C SER A 205 -10.41 13.26 -13.37
N GLU A 206 -10.74 12.24 -14.16
CA GLU A 206 -12.01 12.03 -14.81
C GLU A 206 -13.09 11.58 -13.80
N PRO A 207 -14.35 12.01 -13.96
CA PRO A 207 -15.45 11.69 -13.05
C PRO A 207 -15.95 10.25 -13.28
N LEU A 208 -15.21 9.26 -12.78
CA LEU A 208 -15.45 7.83 -13.04
C LEU A 208 -16.26 7.13 -11.93
N VAL A 209 -17.05 7.87 -11.16
CA VAL A 209 -17.83 7.31 -10.04
C VAL A 209 -18.78 6.17 -10.45
N HIS A 210 -19.30 6.22 -11.68
CA HIS A 210 -20.18 5.19 -12.22
C HIS A 210 -19.50 3.81 -12.37
N MET A 211 -18.17 3.77 -12.46
CA MET A 211 -17.37 2.54 -12.53
C MET A 211 -16.83 2.11 -11.15
N LEU A 212 -16.97 2.94 -10.11
CA LEU A 212 -16.34 2.71 -8.81
C LEU A 212 -16.75 1.37 -8.18
N PHE A 213 -18.03 1.02 -8.27
CA PHE A 213 -18.53 -0.25 -7.76
C PHE A 213 -17.88 -1.44 -8.47
N GLU A 214 -17.76 -1.37 -9.80
CA GLU A 214 -17.17 -2.44 -10.61
C GLU A 214 -15.68 -2.60 -10.31
N GLU A 215 -14.92 -1.51 -10.29
CA GLU A 215 -13.47 -1.55 -10.03
C GLU A 215 -13.15 -2.01 -8.61
N CYS A 216 -13.93 -1.61 -7.60
CA CYS A 216 -13.79 -2.15 -6.24
C CYS A 216 -14.15 -3.64 -6.15
N SER A 217 -15.14 -4.08 -6.92
CA SER A 217 -15.57 -5.48 -6.99
C SER A 217 -14.49 -6.37 -7.62
N ASP A 218 -13.87 -5.88 -8.69
CA ASP A 218 -12.76 -6.54 -9.36
C ASP A 218 -11.52 -6.60 -8.47
N LEU A 219 -11.17 -5.52 -7.77
CA LEU A 219 -10.10 -5.53 -6.78
C LEU A 219 -10.35 -6.61 -5.71
N PHE A 220 -11.54 -6.66 -5.13
CA PHE A 220 -11.86 -7.66 -4.11
C PHE A 220 -11.75 -9.08 -4.66
N ARG A 221 -12.30 -9.33 -5.86
CA ARG A 221 -12.21 -10.62 -6.54
C ARG A 221 -10.77 -11.02 -6.82
N ASN A 222 -9.92 -10.09 -7.28
CA ASN A 222 -8.51 -10.34 -7.56
C ASN A 222 -7.72 -10.75 -6.31
N VAL A 223 -8.04 -10.14 -5.15
CA VAL A 223 -7.49 -10.60 -3.87
C VAL A 223 -7.95 -12.03 -3.57
N LEU A 224 -9.26 -12.32 -3.68
CA LEU A 224 -9.79 -13.65 -3.36
C LEU A 224 -9.21 -14.76 -4.25
N ILE A 225 -9.11 -14.53 -5.56
CA ILE A 225 -8.54 -15.52 -6.50
C ILE A 225 -7.09 -15.88 -6.13
N SER A 226 -6.39 -15.00 -5.41
CA SER A 226 -5.01 -15.26 -5.01
C SER A 226 -4.87 -16.38 -3.97
N PHE A 227 -5.92 -16.66 -3.17
CA PHE A 227 -5.81 -17.62 -2.07
C PHE A 227 -7.05 -18.47 -1.76
N ILE A 228 -8.23 -18.14 -2.30
CA ILE A 228 -9.48 -18.91 -2.15
C ILE A 228 -9.69 -19.77 -3.41
N LYS A 229 -10.20 -20.99 -3.25
CA LYS A 229 -10.43 -21.91 -4.37
C LYS A 229 -11.38 -21.31 -5.42
N ASP A 230 -11.07 -21.53 -6.69
CA ASP A 230 -11.73 -20.84 -7.81
C ASP A 230 -13.23 -21.19 -7.91
N ASP A 231 -13.62 -22.43 -7.60
CA ASP A 231 -15.01 -22.88 -7.55
C ASP A 231 -15.87 -22.11 -6.54
N LEU A 232 -15.26 -21.57 -5.49
CA LEU A 232 -15.93 -20.74 -4.51
C LEU A 232 -16.07 -19.28 -4.94
N ILE A 233 -15.47 -18.86 -6.04
CA ILE A 233 -15.45 -17.47 -6.52
C ILE A 233 -16.18 -17.32 -7.85
N MET A 234 -15.97 -18.28 -8.77
CA MET A 234 -16.54 -18.26 -10.12
C MET A 234 -18.06 -18.09 -10.08
N ASN A 235 -18.57 -17.23 -10.97
CA ASN A 235 -20.01 -16.95 -11.14
C ASN A 235 -20.75 -16.44 -9.89
N LYS A 236 -20.04 -16.07 -8.82
CA LYS A 236 -20.66 -15.43 -7.65
C LYS A 236 -20.73 -13.93 -7.79
N THR A 237 -21.84 -13.35 -7.38
CA THR A 237 -21.96 -11.90 -7.18
C THR A 237 -21.08 -11.45 -6.01
N VAL A 238 -20.74 -10.16 -5.98
CA VAL A 238 -19.92 -9.55 -4.92
C VAL A 238 -20.52 -9.78 -3.52
N LYS A 239 -21.86 -9.66 -3.42
CA LYS A 239 -22.58 -9.94 -2.17
C LYS A 239 -22.38 -11.37 -1.68
N GLN A 240 -22.36 -12.35 -2.60
CA GLN A 240 -22.11 -13.75 -2.27
C GLN A 240 -20.64 -14.00 -1.90
N LEU A 241 -19.70 -13.24 -2.49
CA LEU A 241 -18.28 -13.33 -2.12
C LEU A 241 -18.05 -12.96 -0.64
N PHE A 242 -18.78 -11.97 -0.11
CA PHE A 242 -18.70 -11.59 1.30
C PHE A 242 -19.21 -12.66 2.27
N SER A 243 -19.99 -13.64 1.78
CA SER A 243 -20.49 -14.74 2.62
C SER A 243 -19.52 -15.93 2.69
N ILE A 244 -18.38 -15.87 1.99
CA ILE A 244 -17.38 -16.94 2.01
C ILE A 244 -16.61 -16.88 3.33
N ALA A 245 -16.50 -18.01 4.03
CA ALA A 245 -15.62 -18.13 5.19
C ALA A 245 -14.14 -18.12 4.75
N LEU A 246 -13.54 -16.93 4.69
CA LEU A 246 -12.19 -16.70 4.17
C LEU A 246 -11.08 -17.32 5.04
N ASN A 247 -11.32 -17.47 6.34
CA ASN A 247 -10.39 -18.07 7.29
C ASN A 247 -10.41 -19.61 7.30
N SER A 248 -11.36 -20.24 6.61
CA SER A 248 -11.47 -21.70 6.55
C SER A 248 -10.41 -22.27 5.62
N GLN A 249 -9.48 -23.07 6.16
CA GLN A 249 -8.45 -23.75 5.37
C GLN A 249 -9.05 -24.63 4.27
N ALA A 250 -10.25 -25.18 4.48
CA ALA A 250 -10.97 -25.98 3.49
C ALA A 250 -11.37 -25.17 2.25
N ASN A 251 -11.55 -23.85 2.39
CA ASN A 251 -11.90 -22.94 1.30
C ASN A 251 -10.67 -22.35 0.60
N GLN A 252 -9.50 -22.44 1.22
CA GLN A 252 -8.26 -21.86 0.70
C GLN A 252 -7.55 -22.81 -0.26
N LYS A 253 -6.75 -22.22 -1.15
CA LYS A 253 -5.86 -22.94 -2.07
C LYS A 253 -4.69 -23.58 -1.27
N PRO A 254 -4.18 -24.74 -1.71
CA PRO A 254 -2.93 -25.28 -1.20
C PRO A 254 -1.73 -24.39 -1.58
N ASP A 255 -0.59 -24.54 -0.91
CA ASP A 255 0.62 -23.71 -1.11
C ASP A 255 1.09 -23.66 -2.56
N SER A 256 0.99 -24.80 -3.26
CA SER A 256 1.35 -24.95 -4.67
C SER A 256 0.46 -24.16 -5.62
N LYS A 257 -0.71 -23.70 -5.16
CA LYS A 257 -1.72 -22.97 -5.94
C LYS A 257 -1.99 -21.55 -5.44
N LEU A 258 -1.35 -21.12 -4.35
CA LEU A 258 -1.42 -19.71 -3.90
C LEU A 258 -0.75 -18.80 -4.93
N GLU A 259 -1.43 -17.75 -5.38
CA GLU A 259 -0.84 -16.81 -6.33
C GLU A 259 0.18 -15.92 -5.63
N ILE A 260 1.47 -16.12 -5.90
CA ILE A 260 2.56 -15.36 -5.26
C ILE A 260 3.59 -14.80 -6.25
N GLY A 261 3.39 -15.05 -7.54
CA GLY A 261 4.30 -14.68 -8.61
C GLY A 261 5.40 -15.72 -8.87
N GLU A 262 5.80 -15.83 -10.14
CA GLU A 262 6.83 -16.78 -10.57
C GLU A 262 8.20 -16.46 -9.96
N THR A 263 8.59 -15.18 -9.94
CA THR A 263 9.85 -14.74 -9.33
C THR A 263 9.92 -15.14 -7.85
N THR A 264 8.87 -14.88 -7.08
CA THR A 264 8.79 -15.31 -5.66
C THR A 264 8.88 -16.82 -5.53
N ARG A 265 8.18 -17.60 -6.39
CA ARG A 265 8.27 -19.07 -6.38
C ARG A 265 9.68 -19.57 -6.67
N ASN A 266 10.39 -18.93 -7.59
CA ASN A 266 11.76 -19.31 -7.93
C ASN A 266 12.71 -19.05 -6.77
N GLU A 267 12.65 -17.87 -6.16
CA GLU A 267 13.47 -17.52 -4.99
C GLU A 267 13.16 -18.39 -3.77
N LEU A 268 11.90 -18.83 -3.61
CA LEU A 268 11.52 -19.75 -2.55
C LEU A 268 12.21 -21.11 -2.66
N LYS A 269 12.60 -21.59 -3.86
CA LYS A 269 13.16 -22.96 -4.03
C LYS A 269 14.37 -23.20 -3.14
N GLU A 270 15.18 -22.19 -2.97
CA GLU A 270 16.42 -22.19 -2.19
C GLU A 270 16.20 -22.12 -0.67
N MET A 271 14.98 -21.81 -0.21
CA MET A 271 14.65 -21.73 1.22
C MET A 271 14.45 -23.12 1.86
N SER A 272 14.69 -23.18 3.18
CA SER A 272 14.40 -24.37 3.98
C SER A 272 12.91 -24.71 4.01
N THR A 273 12.56 -25.96 4.26
CA THR A 273 11.15 -26.41 4.36
C THR A 273 10.38 -25.66 5.45
N ASN A 274 11.02 -25.41 6.60
CA ASN A 274 10.39 -24.68 7.71
C ASN A 274 10.11 -23.22 7.35
N ASP A 275 11.06 -22.56 6.68
CA ASP A 275 10.87 -21.17 6.28
C ASP A 275 9.83 -21.03 5.17
N LYS A 276 9.75 -22.00 4.24
CA LYS A 276 8.69 -22.08 3.23
C LYS A 276 7.31 -22.17 3.88
N ALA A 277 7.14 -23.07 4.85
CA ALA A 277 5.87 -23.22 5.57
C ALA A 277 5.48 -21.92 6.30
N THR A 278 6.45 -21.30 6.97
CA THR A 278 6.27 -20.00 7.65
C THR A 278 5.90 -18.90 6.65
N PHE A 279 6.55 -18.86 5.49
CA PHE A 279 6.24 -17.92 4.42
C PHE A 279 4.80 -18.10 3.91
N PHE A 280 4.37 -19.32 3.59
CA PHE A 280 3.02 -19.58 3.09
C PHE A 280 1.93 -19.30 4.13
N SER A 281 2.21 -19.54 5.42
CA SER A 281 1.32 -19.11 6.51
C SER A 281 1.14 -17.59 6.51
N ASN A 282 2.25 -16.84 6.43
CA ASN A 282 2.21 -15.38 6.35
C ASN A 282 1.48 -14.87 5.09
N VAL A 283 1.69 -15.49 3.93
CA VAL A 283 0.99 -15.14 2.68
C VAL A 283 -0.52 -15.26 2.83
N ARG A 284 -1.02 -16.35 3.41
CA ARG A 284 -2.46 -16.53 3.68
C ARG A 284 -2.99 -15.45 4.60
N PHE A 285 -2.25 -15.16 5.66
CA PHE A 285 -2.61 -14.13 6.61
C PHE A 285 -2.65 -12.73 5.95
N ILE A 286 -1.67 -12.42 5.10
CA ILE A 286 -1.61 -11.17 4.32
C ILE A 286 -2.86 -11.05 3.45
N TYR A 287 -3.17 -12.06 2.63
CA TYR A 287 -4.33 -12.01 1.76
C TYR A 287 -5.65 -11.91 2.54
N LEU A 288 -5.80 -12.69 3.61
CA LEU A 288 -6.96 -12.62 4.49
C LEU A 288 -7.13 -11.21 5.08
N SER A 289 -6.04 -10.63 5.59
CA SER A 289 -6.04 -9.29 6.22
C SER A 289 -6.39 -8.20 5.22
N ILE A 290 -5.89 -8.31 3.98
CA ILE A 290 -6.26 -7.42 2.87
C ILE A 290 -7.76 -7.57 2.56
N SER A 291 -8.26 -8.80 2.39
CA SER A 291 -9.68 -9.05 2.07
C SER A 291 -10.63 -8.49 3.13
N VAL A 292 -10.32 -8.70 4.41
CA VAL A 292 -11.14 -8.18 5.52
C VAL A 292 -11.10 -6.66 5.57
N SER A 293 -9.95 -6.04 5.27
CA SER A 293 -9.81 -4.59 5.29
C SER A 293 -10.50 -3.88 4.12
N ILE A 294 -10.64 -4.54 2.95
CA ILE A 294 -11.42 -4.00 1.83
C ILE A 294 -12.93 -4.01 2.14
N HIS A 295 -13.37 -4.92 3.01
CA HIS A 295 -14.77 -5.07 3.41
C HIS A 295 -15.25 -4.03 4.45
N GLN A 296 -14.33 -3.32 5.12
CA GLN A 296 -14.65 -2.32 6.15
C GLN A 296 -14.79 -0.91 5.57
#